data_AF-W1YPC8-F1
#
_entry.id   AF-W1YPC8-F1
#
_cell.length_a   1.000
_cell.length_b   1.000
_cell.length_c   1.000
_cell.angle_alpha   90.00
_cell.angle_beta   90.00
_cell.angle_gamma   90.00
#
_symmetry.space_group_name_H-M   'P 1'
#
loop_
_entity.id
_entity.type
_entity.pdbx_description
1 polymer ?
#
loop_
_entity_poly.entity_id
_entity_poly.type
_entity_poly.pdbx_seq_one_letter_code
_entity_poly.pdbx_strand_id
1 'polypeptide(L)'
;VSSLAGEDTSVQSIAVEANQNILSPLPTGTALLNAKYEGANKDAVQALVDNAEGYAINVPAKKKEVVGIRIDANARVANRFQFIVGEEAELEVQFYITGTGEALTNVSYLNEYDVKEGGKVVVKKVMV
;
A
#
# COMPACT_ATOMS: atom_id res chain seq x y z
N VAL A 1 16.53 -7.73 -6.92
CA VAL A 1 16.06 -7.05 -5.70
C VAL A 1 16.19 -5.56 -5.94
N SER A 2 15.08 -4.91 -6.29
CA SER A 2 15.05 -3.45 -6.34
C SER A 2 14.92 -2.96 -4.90
N SER A 3 15.76 -2.02 -4.52
CA SER A 3 15.87 -1.49 -3.16
C SER A 3 15.67 0.00 -3.28
N LEU A 4 14.51 0.48 -2.81
CA LEU A 4 14.14 1.89 -2.67
C LEU A 4 15.11 2.70 -1.79
N ALA A 5 16.13 2.08 -1.18
CA ALA A 5 17.14 2.77 -0.39
C ALA A 5 18.04 3.66 -1.27
N GLY A 6 17.58 4.87 -1.61
CA GLY A 6 18.43 5.92 -2.16
C GLY A 6 17.82 6.89 -3.18
N GLU A 7 16.54 6.76 -3.55
CA GLU A 7 15.98 7.60 -4.63
C GLU A 7 15.45 8.98 -4.18
N ASP A 8 15.53 9.90 -5.16
CA ASP A 8 15.39 11.36 -5.18
C ASP A 8 14.14 11.94 -4.49
N THR A 9 14.30 13.10 -3.83
CA THR A 9 13.36 13.77 -2.92
C THR A 9 12.40 14.75 -3.62
N SER A 10 12.04 14.52 -4.88
CA SER A 10 10.94 15.28 -5.51
C SER A 10 9.60 14.63 -5.15
N VAL A 11 9.13 14.91 -3.93
CA VAL A 11 8.17 14.08 -3.18
C VAL A 11 6.75 14.08 -3.78
N GLN A 12 6.39 12.99 -4.46
CA GLN A 12 5.07 12.38 -4.24
C GLN A 12 5.11 11.73 -2.85
N SER A 13 4.07 11.88 -2.04
CA SER A 13 4.00 11.35 -0.66
C SER A 13 4.14 9.83 -0.56
N ILE A 14 4.03 9.14 -1.71
CA ILE A 14 4.24 7.71 -1.89
C ILE A 14 5.13 7.49 -3.12
N ALA A 15 6.07 6.55 -3.01
CA ALA A 15 6.72 5.93 -4.17
C ALA A 15 6.46 4.41 -4.13
N VAL A 16 6.11 3.83 -5.28
CA VAL A 16 5.85 2.39 -5.41
C VAL A 16 6.72 1.78 -6.49
N GLU A 17 7.53 0.80 -6.10
CA GLU A 17 8.30 -0.05 -7.00
C GLU A 17 7.60 -1.41 -7.14
N ALA A 18 7.19 -1.74 -8.36
CA ALA A 18 6.52 -2.99 -8.69
C ALA A 18 6.87 -3.40 -10.13
N ASN A 19 6.67 -4.69 -10.47
CA ASN A 19 6.79 -5.13 -11.85
C ASN A 19 5.78 -4.41 -12.76
N GLN A 20 6.15 -4.25 -14.04
CA GLN A 20 5.28 -3.62 -15.02
C GLN A 20 3.95 -4.41 -15.13
N ASN A 21 2.83 -3.69 -15.18
CA ASN A 21 1.46 -4.20 -15.35
C ASN A 21 0.74 -4.77 -14.11
N ILE A 22 1.36 -4.81 -12.93
CA ILE A 22 0.65 -5.20 -11.70
C ILE A 22 0.13 -4.00 -10.91
N LEU A 23 0.61 -2.79 -11.22
CA LEU A 23 0.31 -1.56 -10.49
C LEU A 23 -0.65 -0.67 -11.29
N SER A 24 -1.73 -0.24 -10.65
CA SER A 24 -2.66 0.76 -11.20
C SER A 24 -3.02 1.80 -10.14
N PRO A 25 -3.19 3.09 -10.51
CA PRO A 25 -3.72 4.09 -9.58
C PRO A 25 -5.04 3.64 -8.98
N LEU A 26 -5.27 3.94 -7.70
CA LEU A 26 -6.53 3.70 -7.01
C LEU A 26 -7.28 5.04 -6.90
N PRO A 27 -8.35 5.26 -7.69
CA PRO A 27 -9.12 6.50 -7.60
C PRO A 27 -9.74 6.70 -6.20
N THR A 28 -9.81 7.95 -5.76
CA THR A 28 -10.58 8.34 -4.57
C THR A 28 -12.05 7.92 -4.71
N GLY A 29 -12.67 7.47 -3.62
CA GLY A 29 -14.03 6.95 -3.62
C GLY A 29 -14.15 5.52 -4.14
N THR A 30 -13.06 4.85 -4.54
CA THR A 30 -13.11 3.43 -4.90
C THR A 30 -13.65 2.62 -3.74
N ALA A 31 -14.59 1.70 -3.99
CA ALA A 31 -15.14 0.87 -2.93
C ALA A 31 -14.05 0.02 -2.24
N LEU A 32 -14.28 -0.31 -0.97
CA LEU A 32 -13.44 -1.25 -0.24
C LEU A 32 -13.55 -2.65 -0.84
N LEU A 33 -12.47 -3.42 -0.83
CA LEU A 33 -12.47 -4.83 -1.26
C LEU A 33 -13.42 -5.67 -0.40
N ASN A 34 -13.51 -5.33 0.89
CA ASN A 34 -14.46 -5.93 1.80
C ASN A 34 -15.26 -4.84 2.53
N ALA A 35 -16.59 -4.88 2.44
CA ALA A 35 -17.45 -3.91 3.11
C ALA A 35 -17.44 -4.03 4.64
N LYS A 36 -16.87 -5.10 5.20
CA LYS A 36 -16.85 -5.38 6.64
C LYS A 36 -15.43 -5.28 7.22
N TYR A 37 -15.02 -4.07 7.57
CA TYR A 37 -13.89 -3.86 8.47
C TYR A 37 -14.38 -3.86 9.93
N GLU A 38 -14.73 -5.05 10.42
CA GLU A 38 -15.12 -5.19 11.83
C GLU A 38 -13.94 -4.78 12.75
N GLY A 39 -14.22 -3.98 13.78
CA GLY A 39 -13.22 -3.46 14.72
C GLY A 39 -12.44 -2.23 14.25
N ALA A 40 -12.55 -1.82 12.97
CA ALA A 40 -11.94 -0.58 12.50
C ALA A 40 -12.82 0.63 12.80
N ASN A 41 -12.19 1.80 13.00
CA ASN A 41 -12.91 3.06 13.09
C ASN A 41 -13.51 3.41 11.71
N LYS A 42 -14.83 3.34 11.60
CA LYS A 42 -15.57 3.55 10.34
C LYS A 42 -15.32 4.92 9.73
N ASP A 43 -15.27 5.98 10.55
CA ASP A 43 -15.05 7.34 10.06
C ASP A 43 -13.62 7.50 9.53
N ALA A 44 -12.65 6.89 10.19
CA ALA A 44 -11.25 6.89 9.73
C ALA A 44 -11.08 6.11 8.42
N VAL A 45 -11.74 4.95 8.29
CA VAL A 45 -11.74 4.16 7.05
C VAL A 45 -12.42 4.93 5.93
N GLN A 46 -13.58 5.54 6.18
CA GLN A 46 -14.31 6.32 5.18
C GLN A 46 -13.49 7.54 4.73
N ALA A 47 -12.84 8.25 5.65
CA ALA A 47 -11.96 9.36 5.31
C ALA A 47 -10.82 8.95 4.37
N LEU A 48 -10.27 7.73 4.53
CA LEU A 48 -9.27 7.17 3.62
C LEU A 48 -9.88 6.74 2.28
N VAL A 49 -11.11 6.20 2.27
CA VAL A 49 -11.81 5.92 1.00
C VAL A 49 -12.00 7.20 0.18
N ASP A 50 -12.43 8.28 0.82
CA ASP A 50 -12.81 9.52 0.16
C ASP A 50 -11.61 10.35 -0.32
N ASN A 51 -10.48 10.29 0.40
CA ASN A 51 -9.40 11.26 0.22
C ASN A 51 -8.01 10.67 0.01
N ALA A 52 -7.79 9.37 0.25
CA ALA A 52 -6.45 8.80 0.16
C ALA A 52 -6.00 8.66 -1.29
N GLU A 53 -4.75 9.01 -1.55
CA GLU A 53 -4.04 8.55 -2.74
C GLU A 53 -3.61 7.10 -2.56
N GLY A 54 -3.43 6.38 -3.66
CA GLY A 54 -3.26 4.95 -3.52
C GLY A 54 -3.05 4.20 -4.82
N TYR A 55 -2.82 2.90 -4.64
CA TYR A 55 -2.64 1.97 -5.75
C TYR A 55 -3.39 0.67 -5.50
N ALA A 56 -3.90 0.09 -6.59
CA ALA A 56 -4.26 -1.32 -6.65
C ALA A 56 -3.10 -2.12 -7.24
N ILE A 57 -2.78 -3.23 -6.58
CA ILE A 57 -1.71 -4.15 -6.89
C ILE A 57 -2.37 -5.49 -7.25
N ASN A 58 -2.38 -5.84 -8.53
CA ASN A 58 -3.01 -7.05 -9.07
C ASN A 58 -1.93 -8.08 -9.41
N VAL A 59 -1.73 -9.07 -8.54
CA VAL A 59 -0.79 -10.17 -8.76
C VAL A 59 -1.51 -11.29 -9.51
N PRO A 60 -1.10 -11.64 -10.75
CA PRO A 60 -1.73 -12.73 -11.49
C PRO A 60 -1.54 -14.09 -10.83
N ALA A 61 -2.42 -15.05 -11.13
CA ALA A 61 -2.33 -16.41 -10.62
C ALA A 61 -0.95 -17.04 -10.91
N LYS A 62 -0.43 -17.82 -9.94
CA LYS A 62 0.85 -18.54 -10.02
C LYS A 62 2.09 -17.66 -10.24
N LYS A 63 1.97 -16.33 -10.09
CA LYS A 63 3.11 -15.40 -10.17
C LYS A 63 3.71 -15.13 -8.80
N LYS A 64 5.00 -14.78 -8.81
CA LYS A 64 5.74 -14.34 -7.64
C LYS A 64 6.16 -12.90 -7.84
N GLU A 65 5.68 -12.03 -6.96
CA GLU A 65 5.87 -10.59 -7.07
C GLU A 65 6.46 -10.01 -5.79
N VAL A 66 7.33 -9.01 -5.95
CA VAL A 66 7.88 -8.21 -4.86
C VAL A 66 7.54 -6.76 -5.12
N VAL A 67 6.90 -6.11 -4.14
CA VAL A 67 6.48 -4.71 -4.22
C VAL A 67 7.12 -3.91 -3.09
N GLY A 68 7.84 -2.84 -3.44
CA GLY A 68 8.37 -1.86 -2.52
C GLY A 68 7.45 -0.64 -2.44
N ILE A 69 7.11 -0.20 -1.24
CA ILE A 69 6.30 1.00 -1.00
C ILE A 69 7.07 1.89 -0.02
N ARG A 70 7.44 3.08 -0.46
CA ARG A 70 8.00 4.14 0.39
C ARG A 70 6.92 5.16 0.69
N ILE A 71 6.77 5.51 1.97
CA ILE A 71 5.87 6.56 2.44
C ILE A 71 6.71 7.61 3.15
N ASP A 72 6.64 8.86 2.69
CA ASP A 72 7.28 10.00 3.35
C ASP A 72 6.40 10.51 4.49
N ALA A 73 6.82 10.25 5.73
CA ALA A 73 6.13 10.68 6.93
C ALA A 73 6.42 12.14 7.32
N ASN A 74 7.25 12.88 6.58
CA ASN A 74 7.44 14.33 6.82
C ASN A 74 6.26 15.18 6.35
N ALA A 75 5.38 14.61 5.52
CA ALA A 75 4.11 15.23 5.12
C ALA A 75 2.93 14.56 5.83
N ARG A 76 1.80 15.26 5.93
CA ARG A 76 0.53 14.60 6.26
C ARG A 76 0.14 13.73 5.07
N VAL A 77 0.10 12.42 5.29
CA VAL A 77 -0.17 11.45 4.23
C VAL A 77 -1.38 10.59 4.57
N ALA A 78 -2.22 10.36 3.56
CA ALA A 78 -3.39 9.51 3.60
C ALA A 78 -3.27 8.55 2.42
N ASN A 79 -2.89 7.30 2.70
CA ASN A 79 -2.51 6.34 1.66
C ASN A 79 -3.41 5.11 1.69
N ARG A 80 -3.72 4.55 0.53
CA ARG A 80 -4.56 3.36 0.44
C ARG A 80 -4.02 2.37 -0.59
N PHE A 81 -3.89 1.11 -0.18
CA PHE A 81 -3.37 0.06 -1.04
C PHE A 81 -4.33 -1.12 -1.07
N GLN A 82 -4.70 -1.54 -2.28
CA GLN A 82 -5.49 -2.74 -2.52
C GLN A 82 -4.58 -3.82 -3.11
N PHE A 83 -4.39 -4.92 -2.40
CA PHE A 83 -3.61 -6.06 -2.87
C PHE A 83 -4.56 -7.18 -3.27
N ILE A 84 -4.64 -7.44 -4.58
CA ILE A 84 -5.48 -8.48 -5.18
C ILE A 84 -4.53 -9.58 -5.65
N VAL A 85 -4.52 -10.71 -4.94
CA VAL A 85 -3.54 -11.78 -5.13
C VAL A 85 -4.25 -13.00 -5.68
N GLY A 86 -3.96 -13.31 -6.95
CA GLY A 86 -4.57 -14.42 -7.68
C GLY A 86 -4.26 -15.81 -7.09
N GLU A 87 -4.92 -16.82 -7.62
CA GLU A 87 -4.78 -18.20 -7.16
C GLU A 87 -3.33 -18.67 -7.21
N GLU A 88 -2.86 -19.31 -6.14
CA GLU A 88 -1.49 -19.83 -6.00
C GLU A 88 -0.39 -18.77 -6.24
N ALA A 89 -0.71 -17.48 -6.17
CA ALA A 89 0.26 -16.41 -6.32
C ALA A 89 1.00 -16.12 -5.02
N GLU A 90 2.23 -15.64 -5.12
CA GLU A 90 3.05 -15.22 -3.98
C GLU A 90 3.35 -13.73 -4.10
N LEU A 91 2.95 -12.95 -3.10
CA LEU A 91 3.28 -11.54 -2.98
C LEU A 91 4.16 -11.30 -1.76
N GLU A 92 5.30 -10.65 -1.96
CA GLU A 92 6.02 -9.96 -0.89
C GLU A 92 5.83 -8.45 -1.04
N VAL A 93 5.35 -7.79 0.01
CA VAL A 93 5.25 -6.34 0.06
C VAL A 93 6.14 -5.78 1.16
N GLN A 94 6.93 -4.77 0.83
CA GLN A 94 7.87 -4.10 1.73
C GLN A 94 7.48 -2.63 1.90
N PHE A 95 6.99 -2.27 3.08
CA PHE A 95 6.71 -0.90 3.45
C PHE A 95 7.91 -0.28 4.17
N TYR A 96 8.38 0.84 3.63
CA TYR A 96 9.39 1.71 4.23
C TYR A 96 8.75 3.05 4.55
N ILE A 97 8.46 3.29 5.82
CA ILE A 97 7.87 4.54 6.30
C ILE A 97 8.98 5.31 6.99
N THR A 98 9.33 6.47 6.44
CA THR A 98 10.49 7.26 6.91
C THR A 98 10.06 8.69 7.22
N GLY A 99 10.45 9.20 8.38
CA GLY A 99 10.29 10.61 8.74
C GLY A 99 11.48 11.13 9.55
N THR A 100 11.69 12.44 9.55
CA THR A 100 12.76 13.09 10.34
C THR A 100 12.39 13.20 11.82
N GLY A 101 11.10 13.12 12.15
CA GLY A 101 10.58 13.33 13.51
C GLY A 101 10.65 14.79 13.97
N GLU A 102 11.07 15.73 13.12
CA GLU A 102 11.23 17.15 13.46
C GLU A 102 9.88 17.87 13.64
N ALA A 103 8.82 17.38 13.00
CA ALA A 103 7.46 17.87 13.14
C ALA A 103 6.48 16.73 13.46
N LEU A 104 5.48 17.01 14.29
CA LEU A 104 4.35 16.11 14.50
C LEU A 104 3.50 16.06 13.22
N THR A 105 3.58 14.96 12.50
CA THR A 105 2.78 14.68 11.29
C THR A 105 1.82 13.52 11.55
N ASN A 106 0.73 13.48 10.77
CA ASN A 106 -0.21 12.35 10.80
C ASN A 106 0.02 11.48 9.58
N VAL A 107 0.40 10.22 9.81
CA VAL A 107 0.50 9.19 8.79
C VAL A 107 -0.68 8.26 8.94
N SER A 108 -1.60 8.31 7.98
CA SER A 108 -2.74 7.39 7.91
C SER A 108 -2.59 6.52 6.67
N TYR A 109 -2.68 5.20 6.81
CA TYR A 109 -2.77 4.33 5.65
C TYR A 109 -3.64 3.11 5.90
N LEU A 110 -4.30 2.64 4.84
CA LEU A 110 -5.12 1.44 4.82
C LEU A 110 -4.57 0.45 3.81
N ASN A 111 -4.35 -0.79 4.25
CA ASN A 111 -3.99 -1.89 3.38
C ASN A 111 -5.15 -2.89 3.34
N GLU A 112 -5.61 -3.21 2.15
CA GLU A 112 -6.68 -4.17 1.90
C GLU A 112 -6.10 -5.36 1.15
N TYR A 113 -6.44 -6.58 1.56
CA TYR A 113 -5.93 -7.81 0.94
C TYR A 113 -7.09 -8.69 0.53
N ASP A 114 -7.18 -8.99 -0.77
CA ASP A 114 -8.04 -10.02 -1.35
C ASP A 114 -7.12 -11.13 -1.88
N VAL A 115 -6.97 -12.20 -1.10
CA VAL A 115 -6.07 -13.32 -1.39
C VAL A 115 -6.90 -14.51 -1.82
N LYS A 116 -6.75 -14.92 -3.09
CA LYS A 116 -7.47 -16.07 -3.65
C LYS A 116 -6.86 -17.39 -3.16
N GLU A 117 -7.53 -18.49 -3.48
CA GLU A 117 -7.18 -19.83 -3.02
C GLU A 117 -5.71 -20.17 -3.32
N GLY A 118 -5.01 -20.70 -2.31
CA GLY A 118 -3.58 -21.03 -2.40
C GLY A 118 -2.64 -19.82 -2.47
N GLY A 119 -3.16 -18.59 -2.53
CA GLY A 119 -2.35 -17.36 -2.54
C GLY A 119 -1.64 -17.12 -1.22
N LYS A 120 -0.47 -16.47 -1.29
CA LYS A 120 0.36 -16.15 -0.13
C LYS A 120 0.79 -14.69 -0.17
N VAL A 121 0.68 -14.03 0.98
CA VAL A 121 1.19 -12.66 1.17
C VAL A 121 2.15 -12.61 2.34
N VAL A 122 3.31 -12.00 2.12
CA VAL A 122 4.29 -11.65 3.15
C VAL A 122 4.36 -10.13 3.22
N VAL A 123 4.03 -9.57 4.39
CA VAL A 123 4.10 -8.13 4.63
C VAL A 123 5.31 -7.85 5.51
N LYS A 124 6.27 -7.08 4.99
CA LYS A 124 7.38 -6.52 5.73
C LYS A 124 7.12 -5.04 5.92
N LYS A 125 7.21 -4.57 7.16
CA LYS A 125 6.98 -3.16 7.48
C LYS A 125 8.07 -2.67 8.39
N VAL A 126 8.74 -1.61 7.95
CA VAL A 126 9.80 -0.93 8.68
C VAL A 126 9.39 0.54 8.82
N MET A 127 9.36 1.02 10.05
CA MET A 127 9.10 2.41 10.39
C MET A 127 10.33 2.96 11.08
N VAL A 128 10.86 4.07 10.58
CA VAL A 128 12.09 4.72 11.08
C VAL A 128 11.83 6.21 11.27
#